data_AF-A0A7S1GFB3-F1
#
_entry.id   AF-A0A7S1GFB3-F1
#
_cell.length_a   1.000
_cell.length_b   1.000
_cell.length_c   1.000
_cell.angle_alpha   90.00
_cell.angle_beta   90.00
_cell.angle_gamma   90.00
#
_symmetry.space_group_name_H-M   'P 1'
#
loop_
_entity.id
_entity.type
_entity.pdbx_description
1 polymer ?
#
loop_
_entity_poly.entity_id
_entity_poly.type
_entity_poly.pdbx_seq_one_letter_code
_entity_poly.pdbx_strand_id
1 'polypeptide(L)'
;RRLKPRKREGQIRMVVDALKTIDPLLCEDFAAKFQGDVQIDSHVTKETTHIVVETNASLLAMRRTRKYIEGCALGCWIVSHAWIDASIQAGEIVDERNYQVKGYALKNTTQVDRLVQADAWNIPEKSRLRHLAGKKGIFHGMTFVVGSVRGEEEKEGSGKSRSKKR
;
A
#
# COMPACT_ATOMS: atom_id res chain seq x y z
N ARG A 1 -17.42 -12.20 -5.01
CA ARG A 1 -17.45 -11.48 -6.30
C ARG A 1 -16.12 -11.71 -7.02
N ARG A 2 -16.09 -12.01 -8.34
CA ARG A 2 -14.82 -12.06 -9.10
C ARG A 2 -14.36 -10.63 -9.37
N LEU A 3 -13.10 -10.32 -9.08
CA LEU A 3 -12.52 -9.02 -9.38
C LEU A 3 -12.05 -9.02 -10.85
N LYS A 4 -12.21 -7.89 -11.55
CA LYS A 4 -11.74 -7.77 -12.93
C LYS A 4 -10.20 -7.71 -12.95
N PRO A 5 -9.55 -8.37 -13.92
CA PRO A 5 -8.11 -8.21 -14.15
C PRO A 5 -7.74 -6.74 -14.37
N ARG A 6 -6.67 -6.28 -13.72
CA ARG A 6 -6.13 -4.93 -13.89
C ARG A 6 -4.95 -5.00 -14.86
N LYS A 7 -5.23 -4.86 -16.16
CA LYS A 7 -4.23 -4.80 -17.22
C LYS A 7 -3.66 -3.39 -17.35
N ARG A 8 -2.44 -3.27 -17.89
CA ARG A 8 -1.77 -2.01 -18.20
C ARG A 8 -2.41 -1.22 -19.34
N GLU A 9 -3.15 -1.89 -20.24
CA GLU A 9 -3.67 -1.35 -21.51
C GLU A 9 -4.77 -0.25 -21.37
N GLY A 10 -4.84 0.45 -20.24
CA GLY A 10 -5.80 1.54 -20.02
C GLY A 10 -5.27 2.58 -19.05
N GLN A 11 -6.13 3.54 -18.72
CA GLN A 11 -5.79 4.64 -17.81
C GLN A 11 -5.25 4.13 -16.47
N ILE A 12 -4.06 4.61 -16.11
CA ILE A 12 -3.42 4.35 -14.82
C ILE A 12 -4.11 5.22 -13.76
N ARG A 13 -4.96 4.58 -12.95
CA ARG A 13 -5.42 5.17 -11.69
C ARG A 13 -4.51 4.75 -10.56
N MET A 14 -3.80 5.68 -9.96
CA MET A 14 -2.88 5.38 -8.87
C MET A 14 -3.30 6.02 -7.57
N VAL A 15 -2.92 5.36 -6.48
CA VAL A 15 -2.98 5.93 -5.14
C VAL A 15 -1.57 5.91 -4.58
N VAL A 16 -1.12 7.07 -4.10
CA VAL A 16 0.15 7.17 -3.39
C VAL A 16 -0.08 6.82 -1.93
N ASP A 17 0.67 5.86 -1.44
CA ASP A 17 0.71 5.51 -0.04
C ASP A 17 1.60 6.52 0.68
N ALA A 18 0.94 7.57 1.18
CA ALA A 18 1.57 8.75 1.77
C ALA A 18 2.38 8.39 3.03
N LEU A 19 3.61 7.96 2.81
CA LEU A 19 4.69 8.00 3.80
C LEU A 19 5.46 9.30 3.58
N LYS A 20 6.05 9.85 4.65
CA LYS A 20 6.68 11.19 4.70
C LYS A 20 7.73 11.47 3.61
N THR A 21 8.16 10.47 2.87
CA THR A 21 9.30 10.50 1.96
C THR A 21 8.91 10.58 0.49
N ILE A 22 7.64 10.32 0.12
CA ILE A 22 7.20 10.51 -1.25
C ILE A 22 6.79 11.97 -1.42
N ASP A 23 7.52 12.70 -2.26
CA ASP A 23 7.22 14.10 -2.56
C ASP A 23 5.88 14.21 -3.30
N PRO A 24 4.87 14.91 -2.73
CA PRO A 24 3.61 15.14 -3.40
C PRO A 24 3.77 15.88 -4.72
N LEU A 25 4.71 16.84 -4.80
CA LEU A 25 4.94 17.64 -6.01
C LEU A 25 5.44 16.76 -7.15
N LEU A 26 6.32 15.81 -6.87
CA LEU A 26 6.80 14.84 -7.86
C LEU A 26 5.65 13.98 -8.42
N CYS A 27 4.69 13.62 -7.57
CA CYS A 27 3.52 12.84 -8.01
C CYS A 27 2.60 13.70 -8.90
N GLU A 28 2.40 14.97 -8.54
CA GLU A 28 1.66 15.93 -9.36
C GLU A 28 2.35 16.17 -10.70
N ASP A 29 3.67 16.36 -10.72
CA ASP A 29 4.48 16.49 -11.94
C ASP A 29 4.37 15.24 -12.82
N PHE A 30 4.34 14.05 -12.23
CA PHE A 30 4.13 12.81 -12.96
C PHE A 30 2.77 12.76 -13.66
N ALA A 31 1.70 13.07 -12.93
CA ALA A 31 0.34 13.11 -13.49
C ALA A 31 0.21 14.22 -14.55
N ALA A 32 0.86 15.37 -14.34
CA ALA A 32 0.88 16.49 -15.27
C ALA A 32 1.70 16.16 -16.54
N LYS A 33 2.77 15.38 -16.45
CA LYS A 33 3.57 14.97 -17.60
C LYS A 33 2.84 13.96 -18.48
N PHE A 34 2.07 13.06 -17.87
CA PHE A 34 1.33 12.00 -18.55
C PHE A 34 -0.19 12.21 -18.48
N GLN A 35 -0.62 13.46 -18.70
CA GLN A 35 -2.03 13.86 -18.68
C GLN A 35 -2.89 12.96 -19.58
N GLY A 36 -4.06 12.56 -19.07
CA GLY A 36 -4.98 11.65 -19.77
C GLY A 36 -4.72 10.18 -19.49
N ASP A 37 -3.44 9.78 -19.42
CA ASP A 37 -3.03 8.40 -19.14
C ASP A 37 -2.96 8.11 -17.63
N VAL A 38 -2.59 9.11 -16.82
CA VAL A 38 -2.43 8.98 -15.37
C VAL A 38 -3.46 9.82 -14.61
N GLN A 39 -4.09 9.22 -13.61
CA GLN A 39 -4.93 9.91 -12.63
C GLN A 39 -4.52 9.48 -11.21
N ILE A 40 -4.38 10.46 -10.31
CA ILE A 40 -4.07 10.22 -8.89
C ILE A 40 -5.35 10.36 -8.07
N ASP A 41 -5.68 9.31 -7.32
CA ASP A 41 -6.79 9.28 -6.38
C ASP A 41 -6.28 9.31 -4.93
N SER A 42 -7.06 9.90 -4.01
CA SER A 42 -6.69 9.97 -2.59
C SER A 42 -6.87 8.64 -1.83
N HIS A 43 -7.77 7.79 -2.31
CA HIS A 43 -8.20 6.54 -1.67
C HIS A 43 -8.23 5.39 -2.66
N VAL A 44 -8.05 4.15 -2.17
CA VAL A 44 -8.13 2.95 -3.00
C VAL A 44 -9.57 2.66 -3.38
N THR A 45 -9.83 2.55 -4.68
CA THR A 45 -11.12 2.26 -5.28
C THR A 45 -11.06 0.93 -6.07
N LYS A 46 -12.18 0.55 -6.69
CA LYS A 46 -12.23 -0.64 -7.54
C LYS A 46 -11.50 -0.41 -8.86
N GLU A 47 -11.37 0.84 -9.26
CA GLU A 47 -10.74 1.31 -10.48
C GLU A 47 -9.25 1.55 -10.29
N THR A 48 -8.76 1.69 -9.05
CA THR A 48 -7.32 1.82 -8.75
C THR A 48 -6.53 0.67 -9.38
N THR A 49 -5.54 1.01 -10.19
CA THR A 49 -4.66 0.05 -10.88
C THR A 49 -3.30 -0.07 -10.21
N HIS A 50 -2.81 1.04 -9.65
CA HIS A 50 -1.46 1.15 -9.09
C HIS A 50 -1.50 1.68 -7.66
N ILE A 51 -0.67 1.11 -6.78
CA ILE A 51 -0.35 1.68 -5.48
C ILE A 51 1.14 1.97 -5.48
N VAL A 52 1.50 3.23 -5.28
CA VAL A 52 2.89 3.67 -5.17
C VAL A 52 3.26 3.67 -3.69
N VAL A 53 4.36 3.02 -3.33
CA VAL A 53 4.83 2.92 -1.94
C VAL A 53 6.31 3.28 -1.81
N GLU A 54 6.68 3.72 -0.62
CA GLU A 54 8.07 3.92 -0.24
C GLU A 54 8.79 2.57 -0.13
N THR A 55 9.97 2.45 -0.74
CA THR A 55 10.78 1.23 -0.70
C THR A 55 12.24 1.53 -0.43
N ASN A 56 12.99 0.52 0.00
CA ASN A 56 14.45 0.54 -0.04
C ASN A 56 14.97 0.09 -1.42
N ALA A 57 16.30 0.06 -1.55
CA ALA A 57 17.00 -0.38 -2.77
C ALA A 57 16.67 -1.82 -3.20
N SER A 58 16.23 -2.69 -2.28
CA SER A 58 15.85 -4.08 -2.58
C SER A 58 14.38 -4.24 -2.97
N LEU A 59 13.66 -3.14 -3.22
CA LEU A 59 12.22 -3.11 -3.53
C LEU A 59 11.35 -3.72 -2.43
N LEU A 60 11.78 -3.59 -1.17
CA LEU A 60 10.96 -3.91 -0.01
C LEU A 60 10.26 -2.64 0.46
N ALA A 61 8.93 -2.71 0.61
CA ALA A 61 8.14 -1.62 1.18
C ALA A 61 8.59 -1.33 2.62
N MET A 62 8.77 -0.04 2.95
CA MET A 62 9.21 0.37 4.27
C MET A 62 8.19 0.13 5.38
N ARG A 63 6.91 0.04 5.01
CA ARG A 63 5.81 -0.28 5.94
C ARG A 63 4.73 -1.10 5.24
N ARG A 64 4.02 -1.90 6.04
CA ARG A 64 2.78 -2.56 5.63
C ARG A 64 1.59 -1.69 6.02
N THR A 65 1.17 -0.80 5.12
CA THR A 65 0.04 0.12 5.34
C THR A 65 -1.29 -0.52 4.93
N ARG A 66 -2.40 0.15 5.25
CA ARG A 66 -3.73 -0.23 4.77
C ARG A 66 -3.80 -0.21 3.22
N LYS A 67 -3.30 0.85 2.57
CA LYS A 67 -3.30 0.99 1.11
C LYS A 67 -2.51 -0.14 0.42
N TYR A 68 -1.36 -0.52 0.99
CA TYR A 68 -0.58 -1.67 0.52
C TYR A 68 -1.39 -2.98 0.58
N ILE A 69 -2.04 -3.26 1.71
CA ILE A 69 -2.84 -4.49 1.89
C ILE A 69 -4.05 -4.48 0.95
N GLU A 70 -4.76 -3.36 0.84
CA GLU A 70 -5.90 -3.21 -0.07
C GLU A 70 -5.48 -3.42 -1.53
N GLY A 71 -4.37 -2.80 -1.95
CA GLY A 71 -3.82 -3.00 -3.28
C GLY A 71 -3.47 -4.45 -3.57
N CYS A 72 -2.80 -5.12 -2.62
CA CYS A 72 -2.53 -6.56 -2.73
C CYS A 72 -3.82 -7.37 -2.85
N ALA A 73 -4.82 -7.11 -2.01
CA ALA A 73 -6.10 -7.83 -2.02
C ALA A 73 -6.86 -7.68 -3.35
N LEU A 74 -6.71 -6.52 -4.00
CA LEU A 74 -7.35 -6.22 -5.28
C LEU A 74 -6.49 -6.59 -6.51
N GLY A 75 -5.25 -7.04 -6.32
CA GLY A 75 -4.33 -7.36 -7.40
C GLY A 75 -3.86 -6.14 -8.19
N CYS A 76 -3.69 -4.99 -7.53
CA CYS A 76 -3.00 -3.83 -8.09
C CYS A 76 -1.55 -4.18 -8.47
N TRP A 77 -0.98 -3.34 -9.35
CA TRP A 77 0.45 -3.10 -9.35
C TRP A 77 0.85 -2.41 -8.05
N ILE A 78 1.80 -2.98 -7.32
CA ILE A 78 2.38 -2.34 -6.13
C ILE A 78 3.80 -1.96 -6.52
N VAL A 79 4.06 -0.68 -6.71
CA VAL A 79 5.33 -0.20 -7.30
C VAL A 79 6.05 0.73 -6.34
N SER A 80 7.37 0.75 -6.45
CA SER A 80 8.21 1.71 -5.74
C SER A 80 7.96 3.14 -6.21
N HIS A 81 8.06 4.11 -5.32
CA HIS A 81 8.16 5.54 -5.67
C HIS A 81 9.20 5.84 -6.77
N ALA A 82 10.31 5.09 -6.81
CA ALA A 82 11.35 5.26 -7.84
C ALA A 82 10.85 5.02 -9.28
N TRP A 83 9.69 4.35 -9.45
CA TRP A 83 9.04 4.21 -10.75
C TRP A 83 8.57 5.55 -11.32
N ILE A 84 8.10 6.45 -10.46
CA ILE A 84 7.67 7.80 -10.84
C ILE A 84 8.88 8.57 -11.39
N ASP A 85 9.95 8.64 -10.59
CA ASP A 85 11.19 9.32 -10.97
C ASP A 85 11.73 8.81 -12.31
N ALA A 86 11.83 7.50 -12.45
CA ALA A 86 12.32 6.87 -13.66
C ALA A 86 11.45 7.18 -14.89
N SER A 87 10.14 7.21 -14.71
CA SER A 87 9.21 7.54 -15.80
C SER A 87 9.32 9.01 -16.21
N ILE A 88 9.43 9.93 -15.24
CA ILE A 88 9.65 11.35 -15.52
C ILE A 88 10.95 11.56 -16.29
N GLN A 89 12.04 10.92 -15.84
CA GLN A 89 13.37 11.02 -16.44
C GLN A 89 13.42 10.41 -17.85
N ALA A 90 12.79 9.26 -18.07
CA ALA A 90 12.73 8.61 -19.37
C ALA A 90 11.83 9.35 -20.37
N GLY A 91 10.91 10.18 -19.89
CA GLY A 91 9.93 10.84 -20.75
C GLY A 91 8.75 9.95 -21.15
N GLU A 92 8.70 8.72 -20.66
CA GLU A 92 7.65 7.74 -20.90
C GLU A 92 7.34 6.94 -19.62
N ILE A 93 6.16 6.34 -19.54
CA ILE A 93 5.81 5.45 -18.43
C ILE A 93 6.58 4.14 -18.59
N VAL A 94 7.65 3.96 -17.80
CA VAL A 94 8.50 2.77 -17.88
C VAL A 94 7.79 1.53 -17.32
N ASP A 95 8.33 0.35 -17.65
CA ASP A 95 7.76 -0.93 -17.22
C ASP A 95 7.74 -1.09 -15.69
N GLU A 96 6.54 -1.32 -15.15
CA GLU A 96 6.27 -1.46 -13.72
C GLU A 96 6.98 -2.67 -13.11
N ARG A 97 7.27 -3.71 -13.91
CA ARG A 97 7.92 -4.95 -13.45
C ARG A 97 9.28 -4.69 -12.81
N ASN A 98 10.02 -3.71 -13.31
CA ASN A 98 11.34 -3.36 -12.81
C ASN A 98 11.29 -2.66 -11.45
N TYR A 99 10.12 -2.13 -11.07
CA TYR A 99 9.88 -1.39 -9.84
C TYR A 99 8.85 -2.08 -8.93
N GLN A 100 8.44 -3.30 -9.28
CA GLN A 100 7.47 -4.09 -8.55
C GLN A 100 8.00 -4.44 -7.16
N VAL A 101 7.21 -4.09 -6.15
CA VAL A 101 7.54 -4.39 -4.75
C VAL A 101 7.54 -5.89 -4.51
N LYS A 102 8.62 -6.37 -3.86
CA LYS A 102 8.86 -7.78 -3.56
C LYS A 102 8.34 -8.21 -2.19
N GLY A 103 8.02 -7.26 -1.31
CA GLY A 103 7.54 -7.55 0.04
C GLY A 103 7.65 -6.31 0.90
N TYR A 104 7.78 -6.49 2.21
CA TYR A 104 7.99 -5.40 3.16
C TYR A 104 9.22 -5.67 4.05
N ALA A 105 9.82 -4.60 4.54
CA ALA A 105 10.92 -4.65 5.49
C ALA A 105 10.38 -4.80 6.92
N LEU A 106 11.03 -5.67 7.71
CA LEU A 106 10.77 -5.84 9.13
C LEU A 106 11.76 -4.99 9.93
N LYS A 107 11.28 -4.26 10.93
CA LYS A 107 12.11 -3.32 11.70
C LYS A 107 12.98 -4.01 12.76
N ASN A 108 12.54 -5.15 13.30
CA ASN A 108 13.25 -5.93 14.30
C ASN A 108 13.25 -7.38 13.82
N THR A 109 14.41 -7.92 13.46
CA THR A 109 14.49 -9.26 12.85
C THR A 109 14.75 -10.32 13.92
N THR A 110 13.69 -10.95 14.44
CA THR A 110 13.82 -12.25 15.10
C THR A 110 13.91 -13.37 14.04
N GLN A 111 14.22 -14.60 14.46
CA GLN A 111 14.21 -15.75 13.54
C GLN A 111 12.80 -16.01 12.97
N VAL A 112 11.74 -15.72 13.75
CA VAL A 112 10.35 -15.82 13.32
C VAL A 112 10.03 -14.78 12.24
N ASP A 113 10.55 -13.57 12.38
CA ASP A 113 10.41 -12.48 11.41
C ASP A 113 11.00 -12.86 10.03
N ARG A 114 12.11 -13.61 10.00
CA ARG A 114 12.69 -14.08 8.73
C ARG A 114 11.78 -15.07 8.00
N LEU A 115 11.13 -15.98 8.72
CA LEU A 115 10.18 -16.93 8.13
C LEU A 115 8.95 -16.21 7.57
N VAL A 116 8.41 -15.25 8.35
CA VAL A 116 7.30 -14.40 7.89
C VAL A 116 7.68 -13.61 6.64
N GLN A 117 8.91 -13.12 6.54
CA GLN A 117 9.38 -12.40 5.35
C GLN A 117 9.51 -13.31 4.13
N ALA A 118 9.96 -14.55 4.32
CA ALA A 118 10.04 -15.55 3.24
C ALA A 118 8.64 -15.89 2.71
N ASP A 119 7.65 -16.08 3.58
CA ASP A 119 6.26 -16.33 3.18
C ASP A 119 5.61 -15.09 2.55
N ALA A 120 6.00 -13.90 3.01
CA ALA A 120 5.52 -12.62 2.47
C ALA A 120 6.18 -12.21 1.15
N TRP A 121 7.18 -12.96 0.70
CA TRP A 121 7.92 -12.66 -0.51
C TRP A 121 7.05 -12.81 -1.77
N ASN A 122 7.13 -11.78 -2.61
CA ASN A 122 6.39 -11.58 -3.84
C ASN A 122 4.87 -11.68 -3.70
N ILE A 123 4.30 -11.42 -2.51
CA ILE A 123 2.84 -11.36 -2.34
C ILE A 123 2.17 -10.42 -3.36
N PRO A 124 2.67 -9.18 -3.58
CA PRO A 124 2.08 -8.27 -4.55
C PRO A 124 1.96 -8.87 -5.95
N GLU A 125 3.06 -9.41 -6.46
CA GLU A 125 3.13 -10.03 -7.78
C GLU A 125 2.24 -11.28 -7.86
N LYS A 126 2.36 -12.20 -6.89
CA LYS A 126 1.54 -13.41 -6.83
C LYS A 126 0.05 -13.07 -6.83
N SER A 127 -0.35 -12.05 -6.07
CA SER A 127 -1.74 -11.61 -6.03
C SER A 127 -2.19 -11.06 -7.39
N ARG A 128 -1.41 -10.17 -8.01
CA ARG A 128 -1.71 -9.62 -9.34
C ARG A 128 -1.85 -10.73 -10.39
N LEU A 129 -0.91 -11.67 -10.45
CA LEU A 129 -0.94 -12.78 -11.40
C LEU A 129 -2.16 -13.68 -11.20
N ARG A 130 -2.57 -13.94 -9.95
CA ARG A 130 -3.82 -14.66 -9.66
C ARG A 130 -5.04 -13.93 -10.20
N HIS A 131 -5.11 -12.60 -10.02
CA HIS A 131 -6.20 -11.78 -10.53
C HIS A 131 -6.23 -11.76 -12.06
N LEU A 132 -5.08 -11.64 -12.72
CA LEU A 132 -4.96 -11.72 -14.18
C LEU A 132 -5.44 -13.06 -14.72
N ALA A 133 -5.15 -14.15 -14.02
CA ALA A 133 -5.65 -15.49 -14.34
C ALA A 133 -7.15 -15.69 -14.02
N GLY A 134 -7.87 -14.62 -13.61
CA GLY A 134 -9.29 -14.69 -13.27
C GLY A 134 -9.60 -15.53 -12.02
N LYS A 135 -8.58 -15.85 -11.22
CA LYS A 135 -8.75 -16.61 -9.98
C LYS A 135 -9.49 -15.76 -8.94
N LYS A 136 -10.13 -16.44 -8.01
CA LYS A 136 -10.83 -15.77 -6.90
C LYS A 136 -9.80 -15.11 -5.96
N GLY A 137 -10.17 -13.95 -5.41
CA GLY A 137 -9.33 -13.19 -4.49
C GLY A 137 -8.98 -13.96 -3.21
N ILE A 138 -7.95 -13.51 -2.48
CA ILE A 138 -7.38 -14.23 -1.32
C ILE A 138 -8.37 -14.46 -0.17
N PHE A 139 -9.42 -13.63 -0.07
CA PHE A 139 -10.46 -13.75 0.95
C PHE A 139 -11.75 -14.41 0.44
N HIS A 140 -11.73 -15.00 -0.76
CA HIS A 140 -12.92 -15.63 -1.30
C HIS A 140 -13.35 -16.83 -0.45
N GLY A 141 -14.63 -16.84 -0.05
CA GLY A 141 -15.19 -17.91 0.79
C GLY A 141 -15.01 -17.68 2.29
N MET A 142 -14.37 -16.57 2.67
CA MET A 142 -14.26 -16.17 4.08
C MET A 142 -15.40 -15.22 4.46
N THR A 143 -15.90 -15.39 5.67
CA THR A 143 -16.83 -14.47 6.34
C THR A 143 -16.11 -13.84 7.52
N PHE A 144 -16.07 -12.52 7.56
CA PHE A 144 -15.45 -11.78 8.66
C PHE A 144 -16.53 -11.18 9.55
N VAL A 145 -16.37 -11.34 10.86
CA VAL A 145 -17.12 -10.59 11.87
C VAL A 145 -16.14 -9.61 12.48
N VAL A 146 -16.36 -8.31 12.25
CA VAL A 146 -15.49 -7.25 12.77
C VAL A 146 -16.21 -6.60 13.96
N GLY A 147 -15.76 -6.91 15.17
CA GLY A 147 -16.23 -6.27 16.39
C GLY A 147 -15.60 -4.89 16.57
N SER A 148 -16.38 -3.91 17.05
CA SER A 148 -15.83 -2.63 17.48
C SER A 148 -15.46 -2.73 18.96
N VAL A 149 -14.22 -2.40 19.31
CA VAL A 149 -13.81 -2.20 20.71
C VAL A 149 -14.15 -0.76 21.07
N ARG A 150 -15.16 -0.54 21.91
CA ARG A 150 -15.35 0.77 22.54
C ARG A 150 -14.22 0.95 23.54
N GLY A 151 -13.34 1.93 23.31
CA GLY A 151 -12.33 2.31 24.28
C GLY A 151 -13.04 2.83 25.54
N GLU A 152 -12.74 2.23 26.69
CA GLU A 152 -13.10 2.81 27.97
C GLU A 152 -12.27 4.09 28.16
N GLU A 153 -12.93 5.24 28.26
CA GLU A 153 -12.29 6.47 28.70
C GLU A 153 -11.86 6.30 30.16
N GLU A 154 -10.56 6.27 30.41
CA GLU A 154 -10.01 6.42 31.75
C GLU A 154 -10.43 7.77 32.32
N LYS A 155 -11.40 7.76 33.25
CA LYS A 155 -11.72 8.93 34.07
C LYS A 155 -10.53 9.19 34.99
N GLU A 156 -9.77 10.26 34.71
CA GLU A 156 -8.78 10.81 35.63
C GLU A 156 -9.40 11.04 37.02
N GLY A 157 -8.80 10.38 38.01
CA GLY A 157 -9.19 10.47 39.40
C GLY A 157 -8.98 11.88 39.97
N SER A 158 -10.03 12.36 40.62
CA SER A 158 -10.07 13.59 41.40
C SER A 158 -8.96 13.66 42.46
N GLY A 159 -8.09 14.66 42.32
CA GLY A 159 -7.11 15.03 43.34
C GLY A 159 -7.82 15.54 44.60
N LYS A 160 -7.72 14.80 45.71
CA LYS A 160 -8.14 15.25 47.04
C LYS A 160 -7.18 16.32 47.56
N SER A 161 -7.68 17.55 47.71
CA SER A 161 -7.04 18.63 48.44
C SER A 161 -6.83 18.23 49.92
N ARG A 162 -5.57 18.19 50.37
CA ARG A 162 -5.21 17.94 51.77
C ARG A 162 -4.86 19.27 52.43
N SER A 163 -5.79 19.78 53.23
CA SER A 163 -5.62 20.97 54.05
C SER A 163 -4.63 20.70 55.19
N LYS A 164 -3.56 21.49 55.31
CA LYS A 164 -2.65 21.49 56.47
C LYS A 164 -3.01 22.69 57.36
N LYS A 165 -3.57 22.39 58.53
CA LYS A 165 -3.67 23.30 59.68
C LYS A 165 -2.27 23.55 60.26
N ARG A 166 -1.92 24.81 60.49
CA ARG A 166 -1.02 25.25 61.57
C ARG A 166 -1.74 26.35 62.33
#